data_AF-A0A949D6F9-F1
#
_entry.id   AF-A0A949D6F9-F1
#
_cell.length_a   1.000
_cell.length_b   1.000
_cell.length_c   1.000
_cell.angle_alpha   90.00
_cell.angle_beta   90.00
_cell.angle_gamma   90.00
#
_symmetry.space_group_name_H-M   'P 1'
#
loop_
_entity.id
_entity.type
_entity.pdbx_description
1 polymer ?
#
loop_
_entity_poly.entity_id
_entity_poly.type
_entity_poly.pdbx_seq_one_letter_code
_entity_poly.pdbx_strand_id
1 'polypeptide(L)' 'IEIVAGKDASANFDMQSLASLLHGDQVRVRRSEHTVRFLHPQGWSYYGTLRRKLRWHEGVV' A
#
# COMPACT_ATOMS: atom_id res chain seq x y z
N ILE A 1 -15.05 2.73 -6.53
CA ILE A 1 -14.34 2.65 -7.83
C ILE A 1 -15.07 1.57 -8.62
N GLU A 2 -15.58 1.89 -9.82
CA GLU A 2 -16.33 0.94 -10.65
C GLU A 2 -15.47 0.51 -11.84
N ILE A 3 -15.55 -0.77 -12.19
CA ILE A 3 -14.84 -1.33 -13.33
C ILE A 3 -15.74 -1.20 -14.56
N VAL A 4 -15.50 -0.16 -15.35
CA VAL A 4 -16.30 0.14 -16.55
C VAL A 4 -15.68 -0.40 -17.84
N ALA A 5 -14.40 -0.80 -17.79
CA ALA A 5 -13.66 -1.40 -18.89
C ALA A 5 -12.34 -1.99 -18.36
N GLY A 6 -11.76 -2.93 -19.11
CA GLY A 6 -10.46 -3.52 -18.79
C GLY A 6 -10.45 -5.02 -19.08
N LYS A 7 -9.38 -5.50 -19.71
CA LYS A 7 -9.14 -6.94 -19.90
C LYS A 7 -8.22 -7.42 -18.78
N ASP A 8 -8.59 -8.52 -18.14
CA ASP A 8 -7.82 -9.17 -17.06
C ASP A 8 -7.53 -8.21 -15.87
N ALA A 9 -8.50 -7.36 -15.52
CA ALA A 9 -8.40 -6.46 -14.37
C ALA A 9 -8.32 -7.26 -13.06
N SER A 10 -7.53 -6.77 -12.10
CA SER A 10 -7.38 -7.42 -10.80
C SER A 10 -7.11 -6.42 -9.69
N ALA A 11 -7.50 -6.79 -8.46
CA ALA A 11 -7.11 -6.11 -7.23
C ALA A 11 -6.06 -6.96 -6.49
N ASN A 12 -4.90 -6.37 -6.22
CA ASN A 12 -3.81 -6.98 -5.45
C ASN A 12 -3.81 -6.42 -4.02
N PHE A 13 -3.70 -7.31 -3.04
CA PHE A 13 -3.63 -6.97 -1.61
C PHE A 13 -2.27 -7.39 -1.05
N ASP A 14 -1.37 -6.42 -0.87
CA ASP A 14 -0.02 -6.57 -0.30
C ASP A 14 0.83 -7.72 -0.90
N MET A 15 0.59 -8.06 -2.17
CA MET A 15 1.25 -9.17 -2.86
C MET A 15 0.99 -10.56 -2.23
N GLN A 16 -0.03 -10.67 -1.37
CA GLN A 16 -0.41 -11.95 -0.73
C GLN A 16 -1.65 -12.56 -1.35
N SER A 17 -2.59 -11.73 -1.80
CA SER A 17 -3.80 -12.20 -2.46
C SER A 17 -4.17 -11.33 -3.66
N LEU A 18 -4.87 -11.95 -4.59
CA LEU A 18 -5.34 -11.34 -5.83
C LEU A 18 -6.83 -11.67 -5.99
N ALA A 19 -7.62 -10.69 -6.40
CA ALA A 19 -9.00 -10.90 -6.84
C ALA A 19 -9.11 -10.47 -8.30
N SER A 20 -9.62 -11.36 -9.16
CA SER A 20 -10.02 -11.00 -10.52
C SER A 20 -11.22 -10.05 -10.47
N LEU A 21 -11.21 -9.03 -11.30
CA LEU A 21 -12.29 -8.04 -11.40
C LEU A 21 -12.95 -8.12 -12.77
N LEU A 22 -14.27 -8.11 -12.78
CA LEU A 22 -15.08 -8.09 -13.99
C LEU A 22 -15.70 -6.71 -14.22
N HIS A 23 -16.16 -6.47 -15.45
CA HIS A 23 -16.94 -5.27 -15.76
C HIS A 23 -18.21 -5.24 -14.90
N GLY A 24 -18.44 -4.12 -14.22
CA GLY A 24 -19.58 -3.87 -13.34
C GLY A 24 -19.24 -4.06 -11.87
N ASP A 25 -18.09 -4.67 -11.55
CA ASP A 25 -17.63 -4.79 -10.17
C ASP A 25 -17.35 -3.41 -9.56
N GLN A 26 -17.61 -3.32 -8.26
CA GLN A 26 -17.32 -2.13 -7.47
C GLN A 26 -16.30 -2.42 -6.38
N VAL A 27 -15.15 -1.76 -6.49
CA VAL A 27 -14.14 -1.74 -5.43
C VAL A 27 -14.50 -0.65 -4.42
N ARG A 28 -14.76 -1.08 -3.19
CA ARG A 28 -15.05 -0.22 -2.03
C ARG A 28 -13.94 -0.39 -1.00
N VAL A 29 -13.35 0.72 -0.59
CA VAL A 29 -12.29 0.72 0.43
C VAL A 29 -12.84 1.36 1.70
N ARG A 30 -12.64 0.66 2.82
CA ARG A 30 -12.96 1.16 4.15
C ARG A 30 -11.79 0.86 5.08
N ARG A 31 -11.69 1.62 6.16
CA ARG A 31 -10.78 1.26 7.25
C ARG A 31 -11.20 -0.09 7.84
N SER A 32 -10.22 -0.98 8.01
CA SER A 32 -10.41 -2.25 8.72
C SER A 32 -10.70 -2.00 10.20
N GLU A 33 -11.56 -2.82 10.79
CA GLU A 33 -11.79 -2.84 12.24
C GLU A 33 -10.56 -3.37 13.00
N HIS A 34 -9.80 -4.26 12.34
CA HIS A 34 -8.55 -4.81 12.85
C HIS A 34 -7.37 -3.99 12.35
N THR A 35 -6.55 -3.49 13.28
CA THR A 35 -5.33 -2.73 12.96
C THR A 35 -4.10 -3.49 13.41
N VAL A 36 -3.08 -3.49 12.56
CA VAL A 36 -1.76 -4.01 12.93
C VAL A 36 -1.06 -3.07 13.90
N ARG A 37 -0.43 -3.64 14.93
CA ARG A 37 0.46 -2.92 15.85
C ARG A 37 1.90 -3.30 15.52
N PHE A 38 2.67 -2.34 15.03
CA PHE A 38 4.10 -2.54 14.80
C PHE A 38 4.90 -2.22 16.06
N LEU A 39 5.95 -3.00 16.29
CA LEU A 39 6.95 -2.72 17.31
C LEU A 39 8.05 -1.86 16.71
N HIS A 40 8.39 -0.79 17.41
CA HIS A 40 9.48 0.10 17.03
C HIS A 40 10.59 0.00 18.09
N PRO A 41 11.85 -0.19 17.67
CA PRO A 41 12.96 -0.21 18.62
C PRO A 41 13.13 1.17 19.27
N GLN A 42 13.77 1.22 20.43
CA GLN A 42 14.09 2.47 21.11
C GLN A 42 14.89 3.39 20.18
N GLY A 43 14.51 4.68 20.13
CA GLY A 43 15.15 5.65 19.25
C GLY A 43 14.72 5.56 17.77
N TRP A 44 13.76 4.70 17.42
CA TRP A 44 13.23 4.64 16.06
C TRP A 44 12.59 5.97 15.62
N SER A 45 12.85 6.36 14.38
CA SER A 45 12.27 7.55 13.74
C SER A 45 11.65 7.17 12.39
N TYR A 46 10.37 7.51 12.20
CA TYR A 46 9.67 7.36 10.93
C TYR A 46 10.42 8.06 9.79
N TYR A 47 10.68 9.35 9.94
CA TYR A 47 11.39 10.13 8.92
C TYR A 47 12.86 9.73 8.79
N GLY A 48 13.52 9.27 9.86
CA GLY A 48 14.87 8.68 9.76
C GLY A 48 14.88 7.43 8.89
N THR A 49 13.85 6.57 9.03
CA THR A 49 13.67 5.38 8.18
C THR A 49 13.41 5.77 6.73
N LEU A 50 12.52 6.74 6.48
CA LEU A 50 12.21 7.21 5.13
C LEU A 50 13.43 7.82 4.44
N ARG A 51 14.16 8.73 5.09
CA ARG A 51 15.37 9.35 4.53
C ARG A 51 16.38 8.32 4.05
N ARG A 52 16.62 7.28 4.86
CA ARG A 52 17.53 6.19 4.50
C ARG A 52 16.99 5.34 3.34
N LYS A 53 15.70 4.95 3.38
CA LYS A 53 15.10 4.10 2.35
C LYS A 53 14.99 4.79 1.00
N LEU A 54 14.66 6.08 1.01
CA LEU A 54 14.38 6.88 -0.18
C LEU A 54 15.55 7.77 -0.59
N ARG A 55 16.69 7.71 0.11
CA ARG A 55 17.92 8.45 -0.20
C ARG A 55 17.71 9.97 -0.35
N TRP A 56 16.86 10.58 0.47
CA TRP A 56 16.43 11.98 0.34
C TRP A 56 17.57 13.04 0.36
N HIS A 57 18.77 12.70 0.84
CA HIS A 57 19.90 13.63 0.90
C HIS A 57 21.12 13.17 0.08
N GLU A 58 21.03 12.06 -0.65
CA GLU A 58 22.10 11.69 -1.58
C GLU A 58 22.01 12.59 -2.80
N GLY A 59 22.81 13.66 -2.82
CA GLY A 59 22.81 14.66 -3.89
C GLY A 59 22.98 16.11 -3.41
N VAL A 60 22.88 16.36 -2.10
CA VAL A 60 23.31 17.63 -1.51
C VAL A 60 24.78 17.49 -1.12
N VAL A 61 25.66 17.75 -2.08
CA VAL A 61 27.10 17.97 -1.89
C VAL A 61 27.36 19.46 -1.94
#